data_AF-A0A223EIC7-F1
#
_entry.id   AF-A0A223EIC7-F1
#
_cell.length_a   1.000
_cell.length_b   1.000
_cell.length_c   1.000
_cell.angle_alpha   90.00
_cell.angle_beta   90.00
_cell.angle_gamma   90.00
#
_symmetry.space_group_name_H-M   'P 1'
#
loop_
_entity.id
_entity.type
_entity.pdbx_description
1 polymer ?
#
loop_
_entity_poly.entity_id
_entity_poly.type
_entity_poly.pdbx_seq_one_letter_code
_entity_poly.pdbx_strand_id
1 'polypeptide(L)'
;MGKEEEYHDFSNVEKQRDYLIPEEFPEGPFGSSIAKDAPVQNKSTPWQEGQRYQSAFNYENKSLHEGIPRNYPGAHPTHDDSEKDEQPPYKGYGNS
;
A
#
# COMPACT_ATOMS: atom_id res chain seq x y z
N MET A 1 -15.46 1.58 -26.32
CA MET A 1 -13.99 1.62 -26.19
C MET A 1 -13.64 0.56 -25.16
N GLY A 2 -13.05 -0.56 -25.53
CA GLY A 2 -12.62 -1.56 -24.53
C GLY A 2 -11.47 -0.98 -23.72
N LYS A 3 -11.49 -1.14 -22.38
CA LYS A 3 -10.30 -0.84 -21.57
C LYS A 3 -9.20 -1.81 -22.01
N GLU A 4 -8.07 -1.28 -22.48
CA GLU A 4 -6.88 -2.10 -22.65
C GLU A 4 -6.48 -2.62 -21.26
N GLU A 5 -6.33 -3.93 -21.11
CA GLU A 5 -5.93 -4.50 -19.83
C GLU A 5 -4.44 -4.26 -19.62
N GLU A 6 -4.11 -3.52 -18.57
CA GLU A 6 -2.72 -3.31 -18.17
C GLU A 6 -2.11 -4.65 -17.70
N TYR A 7 -0.89 -4.93 -18.15
CA TYR A 7 -0.17 -6.13 -17.75
C TYR A 7 0.29 -5.99 -16.30
N HIS A 8 0.01 -7.02 -15.50
CA HIS A 8 0.58 -7.17 -14.17
C HIS A 8 1.18 -8.57 -14.04
N ASP A 9 2.31 -8.67 -13.35
CA ASP A 9 2.92 -9.94 -13.01
C ASP A 9 2.12 -10.64 -11.89
N PHE A 10 2.65 -11.74 -11.35
CA PHE A 10 2.06 -12.44 -10.23
C PHE A 10 1.89 -11.53 -9.01
N SER A 11 0.80 -11.74 -8.27
CA SER A 11 0.44 -10.89 -7.12
C SER A 11 1.50 -10.75 -6.04
N ASN A 12 2.31 -11.78 -5.82
CA ASN A 12 3.44 -11.71 -4.89
C ASN A 12 4.58 -10.82 -5.41
N VAL A 13 4.85 -10.85 -6.72
CA VAL A 13 5.88 -10.01 -7.37
C VAL A 13 5.49 -8.54 -7.28
N GLU A 14 4.26 -8.21 -7.67
CA GLU A 14 3.75 -6.84 -7.59
C GLU A 14 3.70 -6.34 -6.13
N LYS A 15 3.24 -7.19 -5.20
CA LYS A 15 3.20 -6.83 -3.77
C LYS A 15 4.60 -6.55 -3.21
N GLN A 16 5.60 -7.35 -3.58
CA GLN A 16 6.98 -7.10 -3.16
C GLN A 16 7.58 -5.84 -3.79
N ARG A 17 7.18 -5.49 -5.01
CA ARG A 17 7.63 -4.28 -5.71
C ARG A 17 7.02 -3.00 -5.13
N ASP A 18 5.73 -3.06 -4.80
CA ASP A 18 4.93 -1.88 -4.47
C ASP A 18 4.84 -1.62 -2.97
N TYR A 19 4.81 -2.66 -2.13
CA TYR A 19 4.72 -2.47 -0.68
C TYR A 19 6.08 -2.32 -0.04
N LEU A 20 6.33 -1.11 0.44
CA LEU A 20 7.55 -0.73 1.12
C LEU A 20 7.41 -1.00 2.62
N ILE A 21 8.45 -1.59 3.20
CA ILE A 21 8.57 -1.76 4.65
C ILE A 21 9.28 -0.51 5.18
N PRO A 22 8.65 0.25 6.09
CA PRO A 22 9.33 1.38 6.72
C PRO A 22 10.44 0.88 7.65
N GLU A 23 11.57 1.56 7.65
CA GLU A 23 12.65 1.31 8.62
C GLU A 23 12.25 1.85 9.99
N GLU A 24 12.62 1.14 11.06
CA GLU A 24 12.30 1.53 12.43
C GLU A 24 13.17 2.71 12.91
N PHE A 25 14.44 2.76 12.48
CA PHE A 25 15.41 3.79 12.84
C PHE A 25 16.14 4.29 11.59
N PRO A 26 15.48 5.10 10.73
CA PRO A 26 16.07 5.62 9.49
C PRO A 26 17.29 6.54 9.73
N GLU A 27 17.40 7.12 10.93
CA GLU A 27 18.57 7.89 11.40
C GLU A 27 19.69 7.02 12.02
N GLY A 28 19.43 5.73 12.19
CA GLY A 28 20.34 4.77 12.83
C GLY A 28 20.06 4.54 14.33
N PRO A 29 20.83 3.65 14.97
CA PRO A 29 20.60 3.29 16.37
C PRO A 29 20.81 4.48 17.32
N PHE A 30 20.21 4.40 18.50
CA PHE A 30 20.38 5.42 19.55
C PHE A 30 21.87 5.70 19.82
N GLY A 31 22.27 6.97 19.71
CA GLY A 31 23.66 7.42 19.89
C GLY A 31 24.54 7.29 18.66
N SER A 32 24.00 6.89 17.50
CA SER A 32 24.71 6.89 16.22
C SER A 32 25.18 8.30 15.84
N SER A 33 26.41 8.40 15.31
CA SER A 33 26.93 9.63 14.71
C SER A 33 26.55 9.78 13.23
N ILE A 34 26.05 8.72 12.60
CA ILE A 34 25.57 8.72 11.21
C ILE A 34 24.24 9.49 11.16
N ALA A 35 24.05 10.30 10.11
CA ALA A 35 22.82 11.04 9.83
C ALA A 35 22.31 11.97 10.95
N LYS A 36 23.14 12.28 11.97
CA LYS A 36 22.76 13.06 13.15
C LYS A 36 22.06 14.39 12.85
N ASP A 37 22.56 15.10 11.85
CA ASP A 37 22.05 16.42 11.44
C ASP A 37 21.31 16.35 10.08
N ALA A 38 21.11 15.16 9.53
CA ALA A 38 20.42 14.95 8.27
C ALA A 38 18.91 14.78 8.50
N PRO A 39 18.04 15.40 7.69
CA PRO A 39 16.61 15.18 7.81
C PRO A 39 16.26 13.74 7.43
N VAL A 40 15.46 13.09 8.27
CA VAL A 40 14.90 11.76 7.97
C VAL A 40 14.08 11.84 6.69
N GLN A 41 14.46 11.03 5.70
CA GLN A 41 13.72 10.86 4.47
C GLN A 41 13.03 9.51 4.49
N ASN A 42 11.76 9.49 4.09
CA ASN A 42 11.01 8.23 4.03
C ASN A 42 11.58 7.28 2.97
N LYS A 43 12.17 7.81 1.88
CA LYS A 43 12.67 7.00 0.77
C LYS A 43 13.91 7.63 0.12
N SER A 44 14.92 6.81 -0.18
CA SER A 44 16.15 7.22 -0.87
C SER A 44 15.99 7.25 -2.40
N THR A 45 14.99 6.56 -2.93
CA THR A 45 14.66 6.52 -4.36
C THR A 45 13.35 7.25 -4.63
N PRO A 46 13.12 7.76 -5.85
CA PRO A 46 11.82 8.28 -6.23
C PRO A 46 10.69 7.25 -6.00
N TRP A 47 9.50 7.76 -5.76
CA TRP A 47 8.29 6.95 -5.74
C TRP A 47 8.01 6.39 -7.13
N GLN A 48 7.68 5.11 -7.20
CA GLN A 48 7.17 4.47 -8.40
C GLN A 48 5.64 4.35 -8.30
N GLU A 49 4.99 4.18 -9.43
CA GLU A 49 3.56 3.95 -9.48
C GLU A 49 3.17 2.71 -8.67
N GLY A 50 2.04 2.79 -7.94
CA GLY A 50 1.55 1.72 -7.07
C GLY A 50 2.21 1.63 -5.68
N GLN A 51 3.39 2.26 -5.49
CA GLN A 51 4.14 2.12 -4.24
C GLN A 51 3.47 2.76 -3.03
N ARG A 52 3.54 2.06 -1.90
CA ARG A 52 2.93 2.48 -0.62
C ARG A 52 3.58 1.77 0.57
N TYR A 53 3.41 2.34 1.76
CA TYR A 53 3.79 1.66 3.01
C TYR A 53 2.73 0.66 3.44
N GLN A 54 3.18 -0.42 4.09
CA GLN A 54 2.29 -1.30 4.85
C GLN A 54 1.69 -0.51 6.03
N SER A 55 0.36 -0.45 6.08
CA SER A 55 -0.38 0.17 7.19
C SER A 55 -1.12 -0.91 7.96
N ALA A 56 -0.95 -0.93 9.28
CA ALA A 56 -1.68 -1.83 10.17
C ALA A 56 -3.19 -1.52 10.24
N PHE A 57 -3.63 -0.39 9.69
CA PHE A 57 -5.02 0.06 9.75
C PHE A 57 -5.79 -0.15 8.45
N ASN A 58 -5.17 -0.70 7.42
CA ASN A 58 -5.80 -0.99 6.13
C ASN A 58 -6.00 -2.51 5.95
N TYR A 59 -6.92 -2.89 5.07
CA TYR A 59 -7.10 -4.29 4.72
C TYR A 59 -5.93 -4.80 3.87
N GLU A 60 -5.56 -6.07 4.09
CA GLU A 60 -4.52 -6.74 3.30
C GLU A 60 -4.95 -6.95 1.84
N ASN A 61 -6.21 -7.33 1.62
CA ASN A 61 -6.82 -7.46 0.30
C ASN A 61 -7.91 -6.39 0.18
N LYS A 62 -7.58 -5.26 -0.45
CA LYS A 62 -8.51 -4.14 -0.59
C LYS A 62 -9.63 -4.44 -1.56
N SER A 63 -9.34 -5.08 -2.71
CA SER A 63 -10.36 -5.46 -3.69
C SER A 63 -11.48 -6.32 -3.08
N LEU A 64 -11.17 -7.18 -2.11
CA LEU A 64 -12.16 -8.02 -1.42
C LEU A 64 -13.02 -7.23 -0.40
N HIS A 65 -12.50 -6.13 0.13
CA HIS A 65 -13.15 -5.35 1.20
C HIS A 65 -13.73 -4.02 0.69
N GLU A 66 -13.64 -3.76 -0.61
CA GLU A 66 -14.15 -2.55 -1.25
C GLU A 66 -15.66 -2.42 -1.02
N GLY A 67 -16.10 -1.26 -0.54
CA GLY A 67 -17.51 -0.99 -0.28
C GLY A 67 -18.09 -1.76 0.91
N ILE A 68 -17.26 -2.48 1.67
CA ILE A 68 -17.67 -3.21 2.88
C ILE A 68 -17.26 -2.40 4.12
N PRO A 69 -18.22 -1.70 4.77
CA PRO A 69 -17.89 -0.92 5.96
C PRO A 69 -17.52 -1.82 7.14
N ARG A 70 -16.71 -1.28 8.05
CA ARG A 70 -16.40 -1.93 9.33
C ARG A 70 -17.61 -1.90 10.24
N ASN A 71 -18.10 -3.07 10.65
CA ASN A 71 -19.25 -3.21 11.54
C ASN A 71 -18.87 -3.07 13.03
N TYR A 72 -18.26 -1.94 13.41
CA TYR A 72 -17.95 -1.62 14.81
C TYR A 72 -18.23 -0.15 15.13
N PRO A 73 -18.84 0.18 16.29
CA PRO A 73 -19.12 1.57 16.66
C PRO A 73 -17.84 2.42 16.72
N GLY A 74 -17.82 3.53 15.99
CA GLY A 74 -16.65 4.42 15.92
C GLY A 74 -15.49 3.85 15.08
N ALA A 75 -15.74 2.85 14.22
CA ALA A 75 -14.72 2.34 13.34
C ALA A 75 -14.20 3.42 12.38
N HIS A 76 -12.89 3.39 12.16
CA HIS A 76 -12.25 4.24 11.16
C HIS A 76 -12.74 3.87 9.74
N PRO A 77 -12.94 4.85 8.83
CA PRO A 77 -13.17 4.60 7.42
C PRO A 77 -12.15 3.64 6.80
N THR A 78 -12.57 2.86 5.81
CA THR A 78 -11.76 1.84 5.12
C THR A 78 -10.74 2.43 4.14
N HIS A 79 -10.88 3.73 3.82
CA HIS A 79 -10.06 4.46 2.83
C HIS A 79 -10.15 3.84 1.42
N ASP A 80 -11.36 3.44 1.06
CA ASP A 80 -11.72 2.89 -0.25
C ASP A 80 -11.65 3.98 -1.33
N ASP A 81 -11.27 3.61 -2.55
CA ASP A 81 -11.13 4.53 -3.68
C ASP A 81 -12.45 4.60 -4.45
N SER A 82 -13.16 5.72 -4.36
CA SER A 82 -14.46 5.90 -5.00
C SER A 82 -14.45 5.76 -6.53
N GLU A 83 -13.28 5.82 -7.18
CA GLU A 83 -13.14 5.68 -8.63
C GLU A 83 -12.69 4.27 -9.07
N LYS A 84 -12.17 3.46 -8.14
CA LYS A 84 -11.52 2.18 -8.47
C LYS A 84 -11.84 1.10 -7.44
N ASP A 85 -12.63 0.12 -7.86
CA ASP A 85 -12.98 -1.03 -7.02
C ASP A 85 -11.88 -2.11 -6.96
N GLU A 86 -10.86 -2.00 -7.81
CA GLU A 86 -9.81 -3.00 -7.97
C GLU A 86 -8.45 -2.46 -7.59
N GLN A 87 -7.69 -3.27 -6.87
CA GLN A 87 -6.28 -3.07 -6.62
C GLN A 87 -5.47 -4.10 -7.42
N PRO A 88 -4.87 -3.72 -8.55
CA PRO A 88 -4.06 -4.63 -9.33
C PRO A 88 -2.94 -5.26 -8.49
N PRO A 89 -2.59 -6.54 -8.74
CA PRO A 89 -3.15 -7.42 -9.78
C PRO A 89 -4.44 -8.17 -9.39
N TYR A 90 -5.06 -7.83 -8.25
CA TYR A 90 -6.29 -8.49 -7.81
C TYR A 90 -7.52 -7.91 -8.52
N LYS A 91 -8.05 -8.65 -9.50
CA LYS A 91 -9.31 -8.35 -10.18
C LYS A 91 -10.48 -9.09 -9.52
N GLY A 92 -11.67 -8.48 -9.56
CA GLY A 92 -12.90 -8.85 -8.84
C GLY A 92 -13.00 -10.31 -8.36
N TYR A 93 -12.70 -10.54 -7.07
CA TYR A 93 -13.15 -11.74 -6.38
C TYR A 93 -14.59 -11.50 -5.94
N GLY A 94 -15.56 -11.83 -6.79
CA GLY A 94 -16.98 -11.63 -6.44
C GLY A 94 -18.01 -11.74 -7.56
N ASN A 95 -17.62 -11.78 -8.83
CA ASN A 95 -18.56 -12.00 -9.92
C ASN A 95 -18.72 -13.50 -10.19
N SER A 96 -19.68 -14.12 -9.50
CA SER A 96 -20.38 -15.34 -9.95
C SER A 96 -21.74 -14.95 -10.48
#